data_AF-A0A149VFU9-F1
#
_entry.id   AF-A0A149VFU9-F1
#
_cell.length_a   1.000
_cell.length_b   1.000
_cell.length_c   1.000
_cell.angle_alpha   90.00
_cell.angle_beta   90.00
_cell.angle_gamma   90.00
#
_symmetry.space_group_name_H-M   'P 1'
#
loop_
_entity.id
_entity.type
_entity.pdbx_description
1 polymer ?
#
loop_
_entity_poly.entity_id
_entity_poly.type
_entity_poly.pdbx_seq_one_letter_code
_entity_poly.pdbx_strand_id
1 'polypeptide(L)'
;MNPTEIYDALSKIAEVSFDTEAFPFSFAEATDASQAAISKLRNGSTNKSDLPGGVLFGKRFHYAPAPAGKSDTTLEQLRASKKTKSSKPAILLATDGEMIG
;
A
#
# COMPACT_ATOMS: atom_id res chain seq x y z
N MET A 1 -21.27 21.18 -22.99
CA MET A 1 -20.23 20.96 -21.97
C MET A 1 -19.19 22.04 -22.16
N ASN A 2 -19.10 22.96 -21.20
CA ASN A 2 -18.19 24.10 -21.26
C ASN A 2 -16.80 23.69 -20.72
N PRO A 3 -15.70 24.30 -21.19
CA PRO A 3 -14.33 23.95 -20.77
C PRO A 3 -14.12 24.02 -19.24
N THR A 4 -14.86 24.88 -18.54
CA THR A 4 -14.84 24.99 -17.07
C THR A 4 -15.41 23.75 -16.37
N GLU A 5 -16.44 23.11 -16.94
CA GLU A 5 -17.06 21.90 -16.37
C GLU A 5 -16.13 20.69 -16.50
N ILE A 6 -15.31 20.64 -17.55
CA ILE A 6 -14.28 19.60 -17.74
C ILE A 6 -13.17 19.77 -16.70
N TYR A 7 -12.74 21.02 -16.42
CA TYR A 7 -11.72 21.31 -15.41
C TYR A 7 -12.17 20.92 -13.99
N ASP A 8 -13.41 21.25 -13.62
CA ASP A 8 -13.96 20.94 -12.29
C ASP A 8 -14.11 19.42 -12.07
N ALA A 9 -14.51 18.69 -13.12
CA ALA A 9 -14.58 17.23 -13.12
C ALA A 9 -13.19 16.59 -12.98
N LEU A 10 -12.16 17.12 -13.65
CA LEU A 10 -10.78 16.67 -13.52
C LEU A 10 -10.19 16.99 -12.13
N SER A 11 -10.53 18.14 -11.55
CA SER A 11 -10.10 18.54 -10.21
C SER A 11 -10.63 17.59 -9.13
N LYS A 12 -11.87 17.11 -9.27
CA LYS A 12 -12.47 16.12 -8.37
C LYS A 12 -11.87 14.71 -8.49
N ILE A 13 -11.36 14.35 -9.67
CA ILE A 13 -10.67 13.06 -9.88
C ILE A 13 -9.26 13.11 -9.25
N ALA A 14 -8.61 14.28 -9.27
CA ALA A 14 -7.34 14.52 -8.57
C ALA A 14 -7.47 14.54 -7.04
N GLU A 15 -8.69 14.70 -6.51
CA GLU A 15 -8.95 14.73 -5.05
C GLU A 15 -9.05 13.34 -4.41
N VAL A 16 -9.07 12.25 -5.18
CA VAL A 16 -9.00 10.88 -4.61
C VAL A 16 -7.58 10.65 -4.11
N SER A 17 -7.35 11.12 -2.89
CA SER A 17 -6.07 11.07 -2.20
C SER A 17 -5.71 9.61 -1.94
N PHE A 18 -4.56 9.18 -2.43
CA PHE A 18 -4.03 7.86 -2.10
C PHE A 18 -3.83 7.74 -0.59
N ASP A 19 -4.70 6.98 0.07
CA ASP A 19 -4.57 6.68 1.49
C ASP A 19 -3.58 5.53 1.67
N THR A 20 -2.34 5.90 1.94
CA THR A 20 -1.23 4.98 2.23
C THR A 20 -1.53 3.98 3.36
N GLU A 21 -2.42 4.32 4.31
CA GLU A 21 -2.79 3.47 5.43
C GLU A 21 -3.93 2.53 5.07
N ALA A 22 -4.92 2.98 4.30
CA ALA A 22 -6.06 2.15 3.90
C ALA A 22 -5.70 1.13 2.79
N PHE A 23 -4.82 1.53 1.87
CA PHE A 23 -4.44 0.74 0.69
C PHE A 23 -4.02 -0.72 0.98
N PRO A 24 -3.13 -1.04 1.92
CA PRO A 24 -2.73 -2.43 2.18
C PRO A 24 -3.91 -3.32 2.62
N PHE A 25 -4.92 -2.76 3.27
CA PHE A 25 -6.10 -3.50 3.71
C PHE A 25 -7.07 -3.73 2.56
N SER A 26 -7.27 -2.73 1.70
CA SER A 26 -8.02 -2.89 0.45
C SER A 26 -7.34 -3.90 -0.49
N PHE A 27 -6.01 -3.92 -0.54
CA PHE A 27 -5.25 -4.94 -1.27
C PHE A 27 -5.41 -6.34 -0.66
N ALA A 28 -5.43 -6.45 0.67
CA ALA A 28 -5.73 -7.72 1.33
C ALA A 28 -7.14 -8.20 0.98
N GLU A 29 -8.14 -7.32 1.03
CA GLU A 29 -9.53 -7.62 0.65
C GLU A 29 -9.64 -8.08 -0.81
N ALA A 30 -8.99 -7.35 -1.73
CA ALA A 30 -8.94 -7.68 -3.15
C ALA A 30 -8.23 -9.01 -3.46
N THR A 31 -7.46 -9.55 -2.51
CA THR A 31 -6.81 -10.86 -2.61
C THR A 31 -7.54 -11.94 -1.81
N ASP A 32 -8.84 -11.79 -1.55
CA ASP A 32 -9.68 -12.74 -0.79
C ASP A 32 -9.23 -12.94 0.67
N ALA A 33 -8.66 -11.91 1.33
CA ALA A 33 -8.46 -11.95 2.77
C ALA A 33 -9.79 -11.82 3.51
N SER A 34 -10.02 -12.65 4.54
CA SER A 34 -11.23 -12.53 5.35
C SER A 34 -11.23 -11.23 6.17
N GLN A 35 -12.42 -10.69 6.44
CA GLN A 35 -12.59 -9.47 7.25
C GLN A 35 -11.95 -9.59 8.64
N ALA A 36 -11.95 -10.79 9.23
CA ALA A 36 -11.27 -11.07 10.49
C ALA A 36 -9.74 -10.98 10.38
N ALA A 37 -9.15 -11.41 9.25
CA ALA A 37 -7.71 -11.27 9.00
C ALA A 37 -7.32 -9.81 8.75
N ILE A 38 -8.14 -9.06 7.99
CA ILE A 38 -7.94 -7.63 7.75
C ILE A 38 -7.98 -6.85 9.07
N SER A 39 -8.98 -7.13 9.92
CA SER A 39 -9.10 -6.51 11.25
C SER A 39 -7.87 -6.78 12.13
N LYS A 40 -7.32 -8.00 12.09
CA LYS A 40 -6.09 -8.38 12.81
C LYS A 40 -4.81 -7.75 12.24
N LEU A 41 -4.78 -7.47 10.94
CA LEU A 41 -3.69 -6.70 10.35
C LEU A 41 -3.78 -5.23 10.76
N ARG A 42 -5.00 -4.66 10.73
CA ARG A 42 -5.26 -3.25 11.05
C ARG A 42 -4.97 -2.92 12.51
N ASN A 43 -5.30 -3.82 13.43
CA ASN A 43 -5.00 -3.64 14.86
C ASN A 43 -3.56 -4.06 15.24
N GLY A 44 -2.73 -4.45 14.26
CA GLY A 44 -1.34 -4.83 14.47
C GLY A 44 -1.09 -6.24 15.01
N SER A 45 -2.13 -7.02 15.33
CA SER A 45 -1.98 -8.35 15.95
C SER A 45 -1.19 -9.34 15.09
N THR A 46 -1.43 -9.33 13.77
CA THR A 46 -0.75 -10.21 12.81
C THR A 46 0.21 -9.47 11.90
N ASN A 47 0.26 -8.14 11.97
CA ASN A 47 1.20 -7.34 11.21
C ASN A 47 2.59 -7.44 11.86
N LYS A 48 3.54 -8.02 11.13
CA LYS A 48 4.93 -8.19 11.59
C LYS A 48 5.93 -7.38 10.77
N SER A 49 5.47 -6.33 10.08
CA SER A 49 6.36 -5.46 9.31
C SER A 49 7.37 -4.77 10.23
N ASP A 50 8.59 -4.61 9.74
CA ASP A 50 9.68 -3.86 10.38
C ASP A 50 9.88 -2.47 9.75
N LEU A 51 9.02 -2.06 8.81
CA LEU A 51 9.05 -0.75 8.17
C LEU A 51 7.95 0.16 8.73
N PRO A 52 8.20 1.48 8.83
CA PRO A 52 7.20 2.43 9.28
C PRO A 52 6.01 2.48 8.33
N GLY A 53 4.79 2.39 8.87
CA GLY A 53 3.56 2.30 8.07
C GLY A 53 3.42 1.01 7.25
N GLY A 54 4.35 0.05 7.42
CA GLY A 54 4.38 -1.18 6.65
C GLY A 54 3.34 -2.20 7.13
N VAL A 55 2.87 -3.03 6.19
CA VAL A 55 1.93 -4.12 6.46
C VAL A 55 2.47 -5.41 5.88
N LEU A 56 2.80 -6.35 6.77
CA LEU A 56 3.26 -7.69 6.39
C LEU A 56 2.16 -8.70 6.64
N PHE A 57 1.59 -9.23 5.57
CA PHE A 57 0.62 -10.31 5.65
C PHE A 57 1.26 -11.68 5.41
N GLY A 58 2.13 -12.09 6.34
CA GLY A 58 2.79 -13.39 6.33
C GLY A 58 3.51 -13.66 5.00
N LYS A 59 3.11 -14.73 4.30
CA LYS A 59 3.67 -15.13 3.00
C LYS A 59 2.97 -14.53 1.79
N ARG A 60 1.90 -13.73 1.98
CA ARG A 60 1.12 -13.19 0.87
C ARG A 60 1.77 -11.94 0.30
N PHE A 61 1.85 -10.88 1.09
CA PHE A 61 2.48 -9.64 0.67
C PHE A 61 3.19 -8.92 1.82
N HIS A 62 4.15 -8.08 1.46
CA HIS A 62 4.74 -7.08 2.36
C HIS A 62 4.66 -5.71 1.67
N TYR A 63 3.89 -4.83 2.29
CA TYR A 63 3.68 -3.46 1.85
C TYR A 63 4.49 -2.49 2.72
N ALA A 64 5.02 -1.44 2.10
CA ALA A 64 5.49 -0.24 2.79
C ALA A 64 5.12 1.02 1.98
N PRO A 65 4.59 2.06 2.64
CA PRO A 65 4.32 3.32 1.98
C PRO A 65 5.63 3.99 1.59
N ALA A 66 5.71 4.49 0.36
CA ALA A 66 6.86 5.22 -0.13
C ALA A 66 6.60 6.73 -0.09
N PRO A 67 7.62 7.55 0.22
CA PRO A 67 7.56 8.99 -0.06
C PRO A 67 7.45 9.23 -1.57
N ALA A 68 6.87 10.36 -1.97
CA ALA A 68 6.76 10.77 -3.38
C ALA A 68 8.11 10.65 -4.12
N GLY A 69 8.09 9.95 -5.25
CA GLY A 69 9.24 9.65 -6.10
C GLY A 69 10.25 8.64 -5.51
N LYS A 70 9.95 8.00 -4.38
CA LYS A 70 10.86 7.06 -3.68
C LYS A 70 10.36 5.63 -3.60
N SER A 71 9.40 5.26 -4.44
CA SER A 71 8.83 3.91 -4.52
C SER A 71 9.91 2.84 -4.76
N ASP A 72 10.90 3.11 -5.62
CA ASP A 72 12.03 2.21 -5.88
C ASP A 72 12.91 2.01 -4.63
N THR A 73 13.30 3.10 -3.96
CA THR A 73 14.09 3.04 -2.72
C THR A 73 13.36 2.28 -1.62
N THR A 74 12.06 2.50 -1.45
CA THR A 74 11.24 1.77 -0.47
C THR A 74 11.13 0.28 -0.85
N LEU A 75 11.07 -0.04 -2.14
CA LEU A 75 11.07 -1.43 -2.61
C LEU A 75 12.40 -2.13 -2.29
N GLU A 76 13.54 -1.44 -2.43
CA GLU A 76 14.84 -1.95 -2.01
C GLU A 76 14.91 -2.16 -0.50
N GLN A 77 14.37 -1.24 0.30
CA GLN A 77 14.26 -1.40 1.76
C GLN A 77 13.42 -2.62 2.14
N LEU A 78 12.28 -2.83 1.46
CA LEU A 78 11.47 -4.04 1.61
C LEU A 78 12.28 -5.30 1.30
N ARG A 79 13.06 -5.32 0.21
CA ARG A 79 13.92 -6.48 -0.13
C ARG A 79 15.03 -6.69 0.91
N ALA A 80 15.57 -5.62 1.47
CA ALA A 80 16.63 -5.67 2.47
C ALA A 80 16.13 -6.09 3.87
N SER A 81 14.85 -5.84 4.18
CA SER A 81 14.21 -6.10 5.47
C SER A 81 14.40 -7.54 5.96
N LYS A 82 14.65 -7.68 7.27
CA LYS A 82 14.81 -8.98 7.92
C LYS A 82 13.47 -9.74 7.91
N LYS A 83 12.36 -9.03 8.07
CA LYS A 83 11.02 -9.63 8.08
C LYS A 83 10.60 -10.12 6.71
N THR A 84 10.95 -9.39 5.65
CA THR A 84 10.78 -9.87 4.26
C THR A 84 11.58 -11.14 4.02
N LYS A 85 12.87 -11.15 4.35
CA LYS A 85 13.74 -12.31 4.15
C LYS A 85 13.28 -13.54 4.94
N SER A 86 12.76 -13.33 6.15
CA SER A 86 12.24 -14.40 7.01
C SER A 86 10.87 -14.92 6.55
N SER A 87 9.95 -14.02 6.20
CA SER A 87 8.57 -14.39 5.85
C SER A 87 8.45 -14.83 4.39
N LYS A 88 9.33 -14.33 3.51
CA LYS A 88 9.35 -14.59 2.06
C LYS A 88 7.96 -14.40 1.44
N PRO A 89 7.41 -13.16 1.52
CA PRO A 89 6.12 -12.86 0.90
C PRO A 89 6.19 -13.05 -0.61
N ALA A 90 5.09 -13.51 -1.20
CA ALA A 90 4.99 -13.67 -2.65
C ALA A 90 5.02 -12.32 -3.39
N ILE A 91 4.51 -11.26 -2.75
CA ILE A 91 4.41 -9.92 -3.34
C ILE A 91 5.12 -8.90 -2.44
N LEU A 92 5.94 -8.03 -3.03
CA LEU A 92 6.46 -6.84 -2.38
C LEU A 92 5.82 -5.61 -3.02
N LEU A 93 5.35 -4.69 -2.18
CA LEU A 93 4.57 -3.55 -2.63
C LEU A 93 5.11 -2.27 -1.99
N ALA A 94 5.63 -1.38 -2.82
CA ALA A 94 6.03 -0.04 -2.43
C ALA A 94 5.35 0.95 -3.36
N THR A 95 4.58 1.87 -2.81
CA THR A 95 3.91 2.91 -3.60
C THR A 95 3.76 4.17 -2.76
N ASP A 96 3.89 5.28 -3.47
CA ASP A 96 3.75 6.66 -3.04
C ASP A 96 2.41 7.26 -3.48
N GLY A 97 1.55 6.46 -4.11
CA GLY A 97 0.23 6.90 -4.57
C GLY A 97 0.24 7.71 -5.85
N GLU A 98 1.41 8.08 -6.37
CA GLU A 98 1.54 8.72 -7.66
C GLU A 98 1.60 7.66 -8.76
N MET A 99 0.61 7.70 -9.65
CA MET A 99 0.69 6.98 -10.91
C MET A 99 1.54 7.83 -11.86
N ILE A 100 2.80 7.43 -12.05
CA ILE A 100 3.63 7.98 -13.13
C ILE A 100 3.04 7.45 -14.45
N GLY A 101 2.23 8.29 -15.09
CA GLY A 101 1.68 8.07 -16.43
C GLY A 101 2.66 8.46 -17.53
#